data_AF-A0A7X4J862-F1
#
_entry.id   AF-A0A7X4J862-F1
#
_cell.length_a   1.000
_cell.length_b   1.000
_cell.length_c   1.000
_cell.angle_alpha   90.00
_cell.angle_beta   90.00
_cell.angle_gamma   90.00
#
_symmetry.space_group_name_H-M   'P 1'
#
loop_
_entity.id
_entity.type
_entity.pdbx_description
1 polymer ?
#
loop_
_entity_poly.entity_id
_entity_poly.type
_entity_poly.pdbx_seq_one_letter_code
_entity_poly.pdbx_strand_id
1 'polypeptide(L)'
;MTALIGGILLAAGVMLYVLEPVFSGRGAPVYAGEDDYDEGAARRRVALTALRDLEYDRATGKLDGKDYELLKGELSRDALRQLGPGPEGGGSDPVVDRASTQLEEEIAQLRDALREGLQCARCEHVNRRGARFCGHCGKALGSAPDLTEGAAATVAAGGMPVDGTGR
;
A
#
# COMPACT_ATOMS: atom_id res chain seq x y z
N MET A 1 -45.22 -27.49 -31.09
CA MET A 1 -45.03 -26.66 -29.86
C MET A 1 -43.60 -26.77 -29.31
N THR A 2 -43.04 -27.98 -29.15
CA THR A 2 -41.66 -28.18 -28.67
C THR A 2 -40.58 -27.47 -29.50
N ALA A 3 -40.70 -27.48 -30.83
CA ALA A 3 -39.77 -26.75 -31.71
C ALA A 3 -39.84 -25.22 -31.54
N LEU A 4 -41.04 -24.67 -31.30
CA LEU A 4 -41.23 -23.24 -31.05
C LEU A 4 -40.66 -22.83 -29.68
N ILE A 5 -40.88 -23.66 -28.66
CA ILE A 5 -40.36 -23.43 -27.31
C ILE A 5 -38.81 -23.50 -27.32
N GLY A 6 -38.25 -24.47 -28.05
CA GLY A 6 -36.80 -24.58 -28.23
C GLY A 6 -36.20 -23.35 -28.91
N GLY A 7 -36.84 -22.84 -29.96
CA GLY A 7 -36.40 -21.62 -30.64
C GLY A 7 -36.44 -20.38 -29.75
N ILE A 8 -37.51 -20.22 -28.95
CA ILE A 8 -37.64 -19.08 -28.02
C ILE A 8 -36.58 -19.13 -26.92
N LEU A 9 -36.31 -20.30 -26.34
CA LEU A 9 -35.28 -20.45 -25.31
C LEU A 9 -33.88 -20.14 -25.85
N LEU A 10 -33.58 -20.57 -27.07
CA LEU A 10 -32.29 -20.30 -27.71
C LEU A 10 -32.12 -18.80 -27.98
N ALA A 11 -33.14 -18.14 -28.52
CA ALA A 11 -33.14 -16.70 -28.74
C ALA A 11 -33.00 -15.91 -27.43
N ALA A 12 -33.73 -16.30 -26.38
CA ALA A 12 -33.64 -15.68 -25.06
C ALA A 12 -32.24 -15.87 -24.43
N GLY A 13 -31.64 -17.05 -24.56
CA GLY A 13 -30.29 -17.32 -24.08
C GLY A 13 -29.23 -16.46 -24.78
N VAL A 14 -29.32 -16.33 -26.11
CA VAL A 14 -28.43 -15.44 -26.88
C VAL A 14 -28.63 -13.97 -26.47
N MET A 15 -29.88 -13.53 -26.31
CA MET A 15 -30.18 -12.16 -25.88
C MET A 15 -29.61 -11.86 -24.49
N LEU A 16 -29.78 -12.78 -23.53
CA LEU A 16 -29.22 -12.66 -22.19
C LEU A 16 -27.69 -12.70 -22.22
N TYR A 17 -27.08 -13.56 -23.04
CA TYR A 17 -25.62 -13.60 -23.21
C TYR A 17 -25.06 -12.28 -23.74
N VAL A 18 -25.78 -11.61 -24.65
CA VAL A 18 -25.39 -10.29 -25.19
C VAL A 18 -25.68 -9.15 -24.19
N LEU A 19 -26.75 -9.25 -23.39
CA LEU A 19 -27.10 -8.26 -22.38
C LEU A 19 -26.27 -8.38 -21.10
N GLU A 20 -25.78 -9.57 -20.74
CA GLU A 20 -24.94 -9.82 -19.56
C GLU A 20 -23.71 -8.91 -19.50
N PRO A 21 -22.89 -8.71 -20.57
CA PRO A 21 -21.77 -7.77 -20.51
C PRO A 21 -22.20 -6.31 -20.39
N VAL A 22 -23.36 -5.94 -20.96
CA VAL A 22 -23.91 -4.57 -20.89
C VAL A 22 -24.34 -4.23 -19.47
N PHE A 23 -24.96 -5.17 -18.75
CA PHE A 23 -25.37 -4.97 -17.36
C PHE A 23 -24.26 -5.26 -16.34
N SER A 24 -23.32 -6.16 -16.66
CA SER A 24 -22.28 -6.59 -15.71
C SER A 24 -21.07 -5.66 -15.66
N GLY A 25 -21.07 -4.57 -16.44
CA GLY A 25 -19.98 -3.59 -16.43
C GLY A 25 -18.62 -4.19 -16.80
N ARG A 26 -18.60 -5.38 -17.41
CA ARG A 26 -17.39 -5.96 -17.99
C ARG A 26 -17.13 -5.23 -19.29
N GLY A 27 -16.50 -4.05 -19.16
CA GLY A 27 -16.05 -3.26 -20.28
C GLY A 27 -15.25 -4.16 -21.22
N ALA A 28 -15.77 -4.39 -22.41
CA ALA A 28 -14.95 -4.90 -23.49
C ALA A 28 -13.77 -3.91 -23.66
N PRO A 29 -12.54 -4.39 -23.88
CA PRO A 29 -11.49 -3.51 -24.37
C PRO A 29 -11.88 -3.13 -25.81
N VAL A 30 -12.76 -2.13 -25.92
CA VAL A 30 -13.05 -1.46 -27.18
C VAL A 30 -11.71 -0.91 -27.62
N TYR A 31 -11.24 -1.38 -28.77
CA TYR A 31 -10.11 -0.79 -29.46
C TYR A 31 -10.20 0.72 -29.32
N ALA A 32 -9.20 1.33 -28.69
CA ALA A 32 -9.12 2.77 -28.46
C ALA A 32 -9.03 3.48 -29.83
N GLY A 33 -10.18 3.60 -30.49
CA GLY A 33 -10.40 4.52 -31.58
C GLY A 33 -10.46 5.91 -30.98
N GLU A 34 -9.79 6.85 -31.63
CA GLU A 34 -9.55 8.23 -31.24
C GLU A 34 -10.80 9.08 -30.90
N ASP A 35 -12.01 8.51 -30.91
CA ASP A 35 -13.28 9.24 -30.91
C ASP A 35 -14.12 9.09 -29.63
N ASP A 36 -13.66 8.37 -28.60
CA ASP A 36 -14.22 8.55 -27.26
C ASP A 36 -13.66 9.86 -26.69
N TYR A 37 -14.47 10.92 -26.74
CA TYR A 37 -14.25 12.17 -26.00
C TYR A 37 -14.38 11.91 -24.49
N ASP A 38 -13.53 11.05 -23.95
CA ASP A 38 -13.29 11.03 -22.53
C ASP A 38 -12.52 12.31 -22.20
N GLU A 39 -13.26 13.26 -21.63
CA GLU A 39 -12.74 14.49 -21.06
C GLU A 39 -11.55 14.22 -20.11
N GLY A 40 -11.49 13.04 -19.47
CA GLY A 40 -10.33 12.55 -18.73
C GLY A 40 -9.11 12.28 -19.61
N ALA A 41 -9.28 11.51 -20.69
CA ALA A 41 -8.21 11.22 -21.66
C ALA A 41 -7.69 12.49 -22.38
N ALA A 42 -8.57 13.47 -22.62
CA ALA A 42 -8.17 14.78 -23.14
C ALA A 42 -7.29 15.55 -22.15
N ARG A 43 -7.68 15.64 -20.88
CA ARG A 43 -6.88 16.27 -19.81
C ARG A 43 -5.54 15.58 -19.61
N ARG A 44 -5.53 14.24 -19.64
CA ARG A 44 -4.31 13.44 -19.56
C ARG A 44 -3.34 13.74 -20.69
N ARG A 45 -3.83 13.80 -21.93
CA ARG A 45 -3.00 14.14 -23.10
C ARG A 45 -2.41 15.54 -22.98
N VAL A 46 -3.18 16.52 -22.51
CA VAL A 46 -2.69 17.89 -22.28
C VAL A 46 -1.59 17.93 -21.22
N ALA A 47 -1.81 17.29 -20.06
CA ALA A 47 -0.84 17.26 -18.97
C ALA A 47 0.49 16.57 -19.37
N LEU A 48 0.41 15.45 -20.08
CA LEU A 48 1.60 14.74 -20.57
C LEU A 48 2.34 15.52 -21.66
N THR A 49 1.61 16.22 -22.53
CA THR A 49 2.22 17.07 -23.55
C THR A 49 3.02 18.21 -22.92
N ALA A 50 2.47 18.85 -21.88
CA ALA A 50 3.15 19.94 -21.19
C ALA A 50 4.46 19.49 -20.52
N LEU A 51 4.50 18.27 -19.94
CA LEU A 51 5.73 17.69 -19.39
C LEU A 51 6.77 17.39 -20.48
N ARG A 52 6.32 16.88 -21.64
CA ARG A 52 7.21 16.61 -22.78
C ARG A 52 7.83 17.91 -23.32
N ASP A 53 7.04 18.96 -23.44
CA ASP A 53 7.52 20.25 -23.96
C ASP A 53 8.56 20.87 -23.00
N LEU A 54 8.36 20.72 -21.68
CA LEU A 54 9.35 21.11 -20.66
C LEU A 54 10.70 20.39 -20.84
N GLU A 55 10.66 19.07 -21.13
CA GLU A 55 11.88 18.29 -21.40
C GLU A 55 12.58 18.76 -22.67
N TYR A 56 11.82 19.11 -23.71
CA TYR A 56 12.36 19.72 -24.93
C TYR A 56 13.02 21.08 -24.65
N ASP A 57 12.39 21.94 -23.84
CA ASP A 57 12.97 23.24 -23.50
C ASP A 57 14.26 23.11 -22.69
N ARG A 58 14.37 22.12 -21.80
CA ARG A 58 15.63 21.76 -21.15
C ARG A 58 16.67 21.25 -22.17
N ALA A 59 16.28 20.34 -23.05
CA ALA A 59 17.17 19.75 -24.05
C ALA A 59 17.71 20.79 -25.05
N THR A 60 16.89 21.81 -25.37
CA THR A 60 17.28 22.93 -26.23
C THR A 60 18.05 24.04 -25.49
N GLY A 61 18.24 23.91 -24.18
CA GLY A 61 18.97 24.87 -23.35
C GLY A 61 18.21 26.15 -23.04
N LYS A 62 16.88 26.18 -23.25
CA LYS A 62 16.03 27.34 -22.88
C LYS A 62 15.75 27.42 -21.39
N LEU A 63 15.82 26.28 -20.69
CA LEU A 63 15.65 26.18 -19.24
C LEU A 63 16.95 25.71 -18.61
N ASP A 64 17.37 26.38 -17.53
CA ASP A 64 18.43 25.86 -16.67
C ASP A 64 17.93 24.72 -15.78
N GLY A 65 18.86 24.00 -15.15
CA GLY A 65 18.52 22.83 -14.36
C GLY A 65 17.67 23.13 -13.12
N LYS A 66 17.85 24.31 -12.49
CA LYS A 66 17.11 24.67 -11.27
C LYS A 66 15.68 25.06 -11.62
N ASP A 67 15.52 25.85 -12.68
CA ASP A 67 14.20 26.26 -13.16
C ASP A 67 13.41 25.06 -13.70
N TYR A 68 14.09 24.12 -14.39
CA TYR A 68 13.48 22.85 -14.82
C TYR A 68 12.91 22.05 -13.64
N GLU A 69 13.66 21.85 -12.56
CA GLU A 69 13.18 21.04 -11.42
C GLU A 69 12.00 21.71 -10.71
N LEU A 70 11.99 23.05 -10.61
CA LEU A 70 10.86 23.81 -10.05
C LEU A 70 9.60 23.64 -10.90
N LEU A 71 9.70 23.92 -12.21
CA LEU A 71 8.59 23.83 -13.15
C LEU A 71 8.06 22.39 -13.28
N LYS A 72 8.96 21.40 -13.34
CA LYS A 72 8.59 19.98 -13.37
C LYS A 72 7.79 19.59 -12.14
N GLY A 73 8.22 20.04 -10.95
CA GLY A 73 7.52 19.77 -9.69
C GLY A 73 6.12 20.36 -9.67
N GLU A 74 5.95 21.60 -10.10
CA GLU A 74 4.64 22.27 -10.17
C GLU A 74 3.71 21.59 -11.17
N LEU A 75 4.18 21.36 -12.40
CA LEU A 75 3.40 20.74 -13.47
C LEU A 75 2.98 19.30 -13.13
N SER A 76 3.86 18.54 -12.48
CA SER A 76 3.56 17.18 -12.03
C SER A 76 2.47 17.17 -10.96
N ARG A 77 2.50 18.14 -10.03
CA ARG A 77 1.44 18.28 -9.02
C ARG A 77 0.11 18.69 -9.65
N ASP A 78 0.13 19.58 -10.64
CA ASP A 78 -1.08 19.95 -11.38
C ASP A 78 -1.65 18.80 -12.20
N ALA A 79 -0.79 18.04 -12.88
CA ALA A 79 -1.19 16.82 -13.58
C ALA A 79 -1.88 15.84 -12.62
N LEU A 80 -1.29 15.59 -11.45
CA LEU A 80 -1.90 14.71 -10.44
C LEU A 80 -3.24 15.25 -9.91
N ARG A 81 -3.37 16.56 -9.72
CA ARG A 81 -4.64 17.18 -9.31
C ARG A 81 -5.74 17.06 -10.38
N GLN A 82 -5.38 17.23 -11.64
CA GLN A 82 -6.33 17.20 -12.76
C GLN A 82 -6.71 15.77 -13.16
N LEU A 83 -5.77 14.83 -13.03
CA LEU A 83 -6.01 13.41 -13.25
C LEU A 83 -6.89 12.83 -12.14
N GLY A 84 -6.79 13.35 -10.90
CA GLY A 84 -7.57 12.87 -9.75
C GLY A 84 -7.49 11.34 -9.60
N PRO A 85 -8.30 10.73 -8.73
CA PRO A 85 -8.72 9.35 -8.95
C PRO A 85 -9.73 9.32 -10.11
N GLY A 86 -9.29 9.70 -11.30
CA GLY A 86 -10.04 9.52 -12.54
C GLY A 86 -9.97 8.04 -12.94
N PRO A 87 -11.03 7.48 -13.54
CA PRO A 87 -11.16 6.05 -13.83
C PRO A 87 -10.30 5.62 -15.04
N GLU A 88 -9.00 5.92 -15.03
CA GLU A 88 -8.06 5.34 -15.97
C GLU A 88 -7.72 3.93 -15.46
N GLY A 89 -8.71 3.04 -15.61
CA GLY A 89 -8.79 1.73 -14.97
C GLY A 89 -10.05 1.55 -14.13
N GLY A 90 -11.18 2.19 -14.47
CA GLY A 90 -12.48 2.10 -13.79
C GLY A 90 -13.19 0.73 -13.81
N GLY A 91 -12.45 -0.37 -13.80
CA GLY A 91 -12.89 -1.54 -13.06
C GLY A 91 -12.21 -1.45 -11.71
N SER A 92 -12.95 -1.50 -10.61
CA SER A 92 -12.37 -1.86 -9.32
C SER A 92 -11.70 -3.23 -9.50
N ASP A 93 -10.45 -3.26 -9.97
CA ASP A 93 -9.71 -4.48 -10.18
C ASP A 93 -9.51 -5.03 -8.77
N PRO A 94 -10.24 -6.09 -8.41
CA PRO A 94 -10.24 -6.56 -7.04
C PRO A 94 -8.87 -7.13 -6.67
N VAL A 95 -7.93 -7.24 -7.62
CA VAL A 95 -6.52 -7.55 -7.37
C VAL A 95 -5.76 -6.31 -6.88
N VAL A 96 -5.95 -5.14 -7.51
CA VAL A 96 -5.26 -3.90 -7.14
C VAL A 96 -5.73 -3.41 -5.77
N ASP A 97 -7.03 -3.47 -5.50
CA ASP A 97 -7.60 -3.09 -4.21
C ASP A 97 -7.15 -4.02 -3.06
N ARG A 98 -7.10 -5.34 -3.31
CA ARG A 98 -6.56 -6.31 -2.34
C ARG A 98 -5.07 -6.13 -2.08
N ALA A 99 -4.28 -5.89 -3.12
CA ALA A 99 -2.84 -5.62 -2.98
C ALA A 99 -2.60 -4.33 -2.18
N SER A 100 -3.41 -3.30 -2.41
CA SER A 100 -3.38 -2.04 -1.66
C SER A 100 -3.69 -2.26 -0.18
N THR A 101 -4.77 -3.00 0.12
CA THR A 101 -5.18 -3.32 1.49
C THR A 101 -4.12 -4.14 2.23
N GLN A 102 -3.55 -5.16 1.58
CA GLN A 102 -2.50 -6.00 2.15
C GLN A 102 -1.24 -5.17 2.47
N LEU A 103 -0.87 -4.24 1.59
CA LEU A 103 0.29 -3.36 1.78
C LEU A 103 0.05 -2.37 2.92
N GLU A 104 -1.15 -1.80 3.04
CA GLU A 104 -1.50 -0.91 4.14
C GLU A 104 -1.44 -1.63 5.50
N GLU A 105 -1.90 -2.88 5.54
CA GLU A 105 -1.80 -3.72 6.73
C GLU A 105 -0.34 -4.01 7.11
N GLU A 106 0.50 -4.36 6.14
CA GLU A 106 1.93 -4.59 6.37
C GLU A 106 2.65 -3.33 6.89
N ILE A 107 2.36 -2.16 6.30
CA ILE A 107 2.91 -0.88 6.74
C ILE A 107 2.45 -0.55 8.16
N ALA A 108 1.18 -0.82 8.51
CA ALA A 108 0.67 -0.62 9.87
C ALA A 108 1.43 -1.49 10.88
N GLN A 109 1.65 -2.78 10.57
CA GLN A 109 2.41 -3.70 11.42
C GLN A 109 3.86 -3.26 11.59
N LEU A 110 4.52 -2.80 10.51
CA LEU A 110 5.88 -2.28 10.58
C LEU A 110 5.96 -1.01 11.45
N ARG A 111 5.01 -0.09 11.29
CA ARG A 111 4.94 1.15 12.08
C ARG A 111 4.69 0.87 13.56
N ASP A 112 3.87 -0.11 13.89
CA ASP A 112 3.63 -0.53 15.28
C ASP A 112 4.90 -1.15 15.88
N ALA A 113 5.54 -2.07 15.17
CA ALA A 113 6.80 -2.67 15.62
C ALA A 113 7.94 -1.63 15.79
N LEU A 114 7.97 -0.60 14.93
CA LEU A 114 8.87 0.55 15.05
C LEU A 114 8.52 1.41 16.28
N ARG A 115 7.23 1.74 16.51
CA ARG A 115 6.76 2.51 17.67
C ARG A 115 7.03 1.81 19.00
N GLU A 116 6.98 0.48 19.00
CA GLU A 116 7.26 -0.34 20.18
C GLU A 116 8.76 -0.59 20.41
N GLY A 117 9.61 0.05 19.62
CA GLY A 117 11.05 0.17 19.90
C GLY A 117 11.86 -1.09 19.64
N LEU A 118 11.37 -2.04 18.85
CA LEU A 118 12.06 -3.32 18.61
C LEU A 118 12.93 -3.30 17.35
N GLN A 119 13.31 -2.11 16.91
CA GLN A 119 14.36 -1.94 15.90
C GLN A 119 15.72 -2.21 16.52
N CYS A 120 16.47 -3.13 15.94
CA CYS A 120 17.79 -3.46 16.44
C CYS A 120 18.77 -2.29 16.23
N ALA A 121 19.35 -1.75 17.31
CA ALA A 121 20.35 -0.69 17.22
C ALA A 121 21.67 -1.10 16.52
N ARG A 122 21.87 -2.40 16.23
CA ARG A 122 23.07 -2.91 15.55
C ARG A 122 22.89 -3.05 14.04
N CYS A 123 21.76 -3.57 13.60
CA CYS A 123 21.54 -3.95 12.19
C CYS A 123 20.20 -3.47 11.64
N GLU A 124 19.49 -2.61 12.38
CA GLU A 124 18.24 -1.94 12.01
C GLU A 124 17.05 -2.87 11.69
N HIS A 125 17.23 -4.18 11.89
CA HIS A 125 16.17 -5.16 11.69
C HIS A 125 15.03 -4.93 12.68
N VAL A 126 13.81 -4.83 12.17
CA VAL A 126 12.59 -4.65 12.96
C VAL A 126 12.15 -6.00 13.49
N ASN A 127 12.12 -6.15 14.81
CA ASN A 127 11.78 -7.41 15.46
C ASN A 127 10.34 -7.40 15.96
N ARG A 128 9.74 -8.58 16.03
CA ARG A 128 8.38 -8.75 16.56
C ARG A 128 8.32 -8.35 18.04
N ARG A 129 7.17 -7.81 18.47
CA ARG A 129 6.80 -7.55 19.87
C ARG A 129 7.31 -8.62 20.83
N GLY A 130 8.04 -8.20 21.86
CA GLY A 130 8.56 -9.08 22.92
C GLY A 130 9.81 -9.89 22.57
N ALA A 131 10.43 -9.67 21.40
CA ALA A 131 11.69 -10.30 21.05
C ALA A 131 12.80 -9.87 22.02
N ARG A 132 13.43 -10.83 22.71
CA ARG A 132 14.58 -10.59 23.61
C ARG A 132 15.91 -10.44 22.85
N PHE A 133 15.97 -11.01 21.65
CA PHE A 133 17.13 -10.98 20.76
C PHE A 133 16.70 -10.64 19.34
N CYS A 134 17.58 -10.01 18.59
CA CYS A 134 17.37 -9.72 17.18
C CYS A 134 17.37 -11.00 16.34
N GLY A 135 16.31 -11.23 15.56
CA GLY A 135 16.18 -12.40 14.67
C GLY A 135 17.17 -12.43 13.51
N HIS A 136 17.84 -11.30 13.21
CA HIS A 136 18.80 -11.19 12.11
C HIS A 136 20.26 -11.26 12.56
N CYS A 137 20.65 -10.47 13.58
CA CYS A 137 22.05 -10.38 14.03
C CYS A 137 22.33 -10.96 15.43
N GLY A 138 21.31 -11.47 16.12
CA GLY A 138 21.42 -12.12 17.44
C GLY A 138 21.70 -11.17 18.62
N LYS A 139 21.78 -9.84 18.40
CA LYS A 139 22.01 -8.87 19.49
C LYS A 139 20.81 -8.83 20.45
N ALA A 140 21.05 -8.78 21.76
CA ALA A 140 20.01 -8.55 22.75
C ALA A 140 19.29 -7.22 22.48
N LEU A 141 17.97 -7.28 22.39
CA LEU A 141 17.08 -6.11 22.36
C LEU A 141 16.72 -5.86 23.82
N GLY A 142 16.95 -4.66 24.34
CA GLY A 142 16.74 -4.38 25.77
C GLY A 142 15.32 -4.77 26.21
N SER A 143 15.20 -5.63 27.22
CA SER A 143 13.90 -6.05 27.77
C SER A 143 13.55 -5.27 29.05
N ALA A 144 12.46 -4.48 28.94
CA ALA A 144 11.42 -4.10 29.93
C ALA A 144 11.79 -3.61 31.35
N PRO A 145 11.10 -2.56 31.87
CA PRO A 145 10.78 -2.48 33.28
C PRO A 145 9.44 -3.20 33.52
N ASP A 146 9.48 -4.40 34.08
CA ASP A 146 8.32 -4.99 34.75
C ASP A 146 8.40 -4.53 36.21
N LEU A 147 7.71 -3.44 36.53
CA LEU A 147 7.51 -2.95 37.89
C LEU A 147 6.02 -2.76 38.09
N THR A 148 5.33 -3.82 38.53
CA THR A 148 4.17 -3.68 39.40
C THR A 148 4.34 -4.58 40.62
N GLU A 149 4.28 -3.95 41.78
CA GLU A 149 4.42 -4.49 43.12
C GLU A 149 3.20 -5.35 43.55
N GLY A 150 3.47 -6.38 44.37
CA GLY A 150 2.71 -6.60 45.61
C GLY A 150 1.79 -7.84 45.71
N ALA A 151 2.30 -8.90 46.36
CA ALA A 151 1.62 -9.88 47.26
C ALA A 151 2.38 -11.24 47.18
N ALA A 152 2.81 -11.93 48.23
CA ALA A 152 2.47 -11.88 49.64
C ALA A 152 3.63 -12.44 50.48
N ALA A 153 3.74 -11.93 51.70
CA ALA A 153 4.51 -12.51 52.78
C ALA A 153 3.92 -13.86 53.24
N THR A 154 4.80 -14.76 53.69
CA THR A 154 4.70 -15.79 54.77
C THR A 154 5.45 -17.07 54.34
N VAL A 155 6.19 -17.86 55.14
CA VAL A 155 6.66 -17.91 56.54
C VAL A 155 7.64 -19.12 56.62
N ALA A 156 8.62 -19.05 57.55
CA ALA A 156 9.36 -20.16 58.20
C ALA A 156 10.37 -20.98 57.36
N ALA A 157 11.53 -21.44 57.86
CA ALA A 157 12.19 -21.41 59.18
C ALA A 157 13.70 -21.61 58.92
N GLY A 158 14.59 -20.94 59.66
CA GLY A 158 15.33 -21.57 60.75
C GLY A 158 16.83 -21.27 60.59
N GLY A 159 17.40 -20.41 61.45
CA GLY A 159 18.37 -20.83 62.46
C GLY A 159 19.80 -20.46 62.01
N MET A 160 20.34 -19.28 62.36
CA MET A 160 21.05 -18.92 63.59
C MET A 160 22.56 -18.77 63.29
N PRO A 161 23.27 -17.75 63.82
CA PRO A 161 24.59 -17.32 63.33
C PRO A 161 25.74 -17.75 64.26
N VAL A 162 26.96 -17.93 63.72
CA VAL A 162 28.27 -17.83 64.40
C VAL A 162 29.32 -17.52 63.32
N ASP A 163 29.85 -16.31 63.20
CA ASP A 163 30.96 -15.69 63.94
C ASP A 163 32.34 -16.32 63.66
N GLY A 164 33.37 -15.49 63.42
CA GLY A 164 34.75 -15.94 63.37
C GLY A 164 35.65 -15.33 62.28
N THR A 165 36.13 -14.12 62.55
CA THR A 165 37.50 -13.62 62.29
C THR A 165 38.53 -14.55 61.61
N GLY A 166 39.33 -13.99 60.68
CA GLY A 166 40.78 -14.21 60.72
C GLY A 166 41.53 -14.40 59.40
N ARG A 167 42.30 -13.35 59.06
CA ARG A 167 43.56 -13.31 58.30
C ARG A 167 43.51 -13.25 56.77
#